data_AF-A0A4W3GWW1-F1
#
_entry.id   AF-A0A4W3GWW1-F1
#
_cell.length_a   1.000
_cell.length_b   1.000
_cell.length_c   1.000
_cell.angle_alpha   90.00
_cell.angle_beta   90.00
_cell.angle_gamma   90.00
#
_symmetry.space_group_name_H-M   'P 1'
#
loop_
_entity.id
_entity.type
_entity.pdbx_description
1 polymer ?
#
loop_
_entity_poly.entity_id
_entity_poly.type
_entity_poly.pdbx_seq_one_letter_code
_entity_poly.pdbx_strand_id
1 'polypeptide(L)'
;SQLPHSSRLPPGSGLFATKCSGCGEKISASEFVMRALESVFHLSCFCCCVCDRQLRKGDEYVLKEGQLLCKMIREGLLPSENDSPID
;
A
#
# COMPACT_ATOMS: atom_id res chain seq x y z
N SER A 1 -2.94 11.24 -10.96
CA SER A 1 -2.08 10.66 -9.91
C SER A 1 -2.90 9.65 -9.14
N GLN A 2 -2.41 8.42 -8.97
CA GLN A 2 -3.09 7.43 -8.13
C GLN A 2 -2.86 7.84 -6.66
N LEU A 3 -3.88 8.39 -6.02
CA LEU A 3 -3.81 8.78 -4.61
C LEU A 3 -4.51 7.70 -3.77
N PRO A 4 -3.85 7.18 -2.73
CA PRO A 4 -4.45 6.16 -1.90
C PRO A 4 -5.53 6.85 -1.06
N HIS A 5 -6.73 6.29 -1.09
CA HIS A 5 -7.84 6.80 -0.29
C HIS A 5 -8.25 5.75 0.74
N SER A 6 -8.23 6.17 2.00
CA SER A 6 -8.75 5.38 3.10
C SER A 6 -10.28 5.37 3.02
N SER A 7 -10.89 4.18 3.02
CA SER A 7 -12.34 4.01 3.04
C SER A 7 -12.73 2.97 4.08
N ARG A 8 -13.95 3.05 4.61
CA ARG A 8 -14.52 1.99 5.44
C ARG A 8 -15.12 0.90 4.55
N LEU A 9 -15.07 -0.34 5.02
CA LEU A 9 -15.76 -1.43 4.36
C LEU A 9 -17.27 -1.31 4.57
N PRO A 10 -18.09 -1.58 3.53
CA PRO A 10 -19.53 -1.54 3.66
C PRO A 10 -20.01 -2.64 4.64
N PRO A 11 -20.90 -2.32 5.59
CA PRO A 11 -21.52 -3.32 6.45
C PRO A 11 -22.56 -4.08 5.60
N GLY A 12 -22.25 -5.30 5.14
CA GLY A 12 -23.26 -6.10 4.43
C GLY A 12 -22.75 -7.18 3.47
N SER A 13 -21.45 -7.31 3.22
CA SER A 13 -20.93 -8.33 2.29
C SER A 13 -20.68 -9.67 2.99
N GLY A 14 -21.73 -10.28 3.56
CA GLY A 14 -21.67 -11.50 4.38
C GLY A 14 -21.26 -12.80 3.66
N LEU A 15 -20.73 -12.73 2.43
CA LEU A 15 -20.36 -13.91 1.63
C LEU A 15 -18.85 -13.96 1.32
N PHE A 16 -18.13 -12.83 1.39
CA PHE A 16 -16.70 -12.78 1.09
C PHE A 16 -16.01 -11.81 2.04
N ALA A 17 -15.31 -12.33 3.05
CA ALA A 17 -14.44 -11.51 3.89
C ALA A 17 -13.37 -10.86 3.00
N THR A 18 -13.30 -9.53 3.00
CA THR A 18 -12.22 -8.83 2.29
C THR A 18 -10.92 -9.17 2.96
N LYS A 19 -9.97 -9.71 2.20
CA LYS A 19 -8.64 -10.05 2.69
C LYS A 19 -7.66 -8.97 2.26
N CYS A 20 -6.71 -8.68 3.12
CA CYS A 20 -5.61 -7.79 2.79
C CYS A 20 -4.74 -8.47 1.73
N SER A 21 -4.56 -7.83 0.58
CA SER A 21 -3.65 -8.34 -0.46
C SER A 21 -2.17 -8.28 -0.03
N GLY A 22 -1.85 -7.56 1.05
CA GLY A 22 -0.49 -7.45 1.60
C GLY A 22 -0.14 -8.58 2.58
N CYS A 23 -0.97 -8.81 3.61
CA CYS A 23 -0.71 -9.85 4.62
C CYS A 23 -1.57 -11.13 4.45
N GLY A 24 -2.61 -11.11 3.61
CA GLY A 24 -3.52 -12.23 3.41
C GLY A 24 -4.59 -12.40 4.50
N GLU A 25 -4.55 -11.61 5.57
CA GLU A 25 -5.50 -11.68 6.68
C GLU A 25 -6.84 -11.02 6.34
N LYS A 26 -7.88 -11.39 7.08
CA LYS A 26 -9.22 -10.81 6.92
C LYS A 26 -9.22 -9.40 7.51
N ILE A 27 -9.75 -8.44 6.75
CA ILE A 27 -9.91 -7.08 7.21
C ILE A 27 -11.29 -6.91 7.84
N SER A 28 -11.35 -6.30 9.02
CA SER A 28 -12.60 -6.08 9.72
C SER A 28 -13.43 -4.99 9.03
N ALA A 29 -14.76 -5.17 8.97
CA ALA A 29 -15.65 -4.15 8.40
C ALA A 29 -15.56 -2.79 9.15
N SER A 30 -15.20 -2.84 10.44
CA SER A 30 -15.02 -1.68 11.31
C SER A 30 -13.74 -0.91 11.05
N GLU A 31 -12.75 -1.54 10.42
CA GLU A 31 -11.42 -0.98 10.19
C GLU A 31 -11.37 -0.15 8.90
N PHE A 32 -10.45 0.82 8.88
CA PHE A 32 -10.17 1.59 7.69
C PHE A 32 -9.20 0.82 6.80
N VAL A 33 -9.45 0.86 5.50
CA VAL A 33 -8.63 0.19 4.50
C VAL A 33 -8.14 1.13 3.43
N MET A 34 -6.98 0.78 2.88
CA MET A 34 -6.42 1.37 1.68
C MET A 34 -6.93 0.59 0.48
N ARG A 35 -7.58 1.28 -0.45
CA ARG A 35 -7.94 0.69 -1.74
C ARG A 35 -6.96 1.14 -2.80
N ALA A 36 -6.42 0.17 -3.53
CA ALA A 36 -5.56 0.40 -4.68
C ALA A 36 -6.01 -0.46 -5.85
N LEU A 37 -6.51 0.19 -6.90
CA LEU A 37 -7.15 -0.47 -8.03
C LEU A 37 -8.25 -1.43 -7.55
N GLU A 38 -8.08 -2.74 -7.77
CA GLU A 38 -9.01 -3.80 -7.36
C GLU A 38 -8.59 -4.51 -6.06
N SER A 39 -7.48 -4.10 -5.44
CA SER A 39 -6.96 -4.70 -4.22
C SER A 39 -7.22 -3.83 -2.98
N VAL A 40 -7.34 -4.50 -1.84
CA VAL A 40 -7.60 -3.87 -0.54
C VAL A 40 -6.48 -4.24 0.43
N PHE A 41 -6.01 -3.26 1.18
CA PHE A 41 -4.92 -3.42 2.13
C PHE A 41 -5.26 -2.78 3.47
N HIS A 42 -4.67 -3.28 4.55
CA HIS A 42 -4.67 -2.55 5.81
C HIS A 42 -3.90 -1.23 5.66
N LEU A 43 -4.23 -0.24 6.49
CA LEU A 43 -3.46 1.01 6.56
C LEU A 43 -1.97 0.75 6.86
N SER A 44 -1.67 -0.25 7.68
CA SER A 44 -0.32 -0.70 8.03
C SER A 44 0.38 -1.45 6.89
N CYS A 45 -0.36 -2.32 6.18
CA CYS A 45 0.20 -3.16 5.11
C CYS A 45 0.37 -2.45 3.77
N PHE A 46 -0.07 -1.19 3.64
CA PHE A 46 0.04 -0.43 2.41
C PHE A 46 1.43 0.22 2.31
N CYS A 47 2.45 -0.60 2.02
CA CYS A 47 3.85 -0.19 1.92
C CYS A 47 4.44 -0.54 0.55
N CYS A 48 5.53 0.15 0.19
CA CYS A 48 6.25 -0.12 -1.04
C CYS A 48 6.98 -1.46 -0.96
N CYS A 49 6.81 -2.32 -1.97
CA CYS A 49 7.45 -3.64 -2.03
C CYS A 49 8.99 -3.59 -2.20
N VAL A 50 9.55 -2.41 -2.49
CA VAL A 50 10.99 -2.25 -2.77
C VAL A 50 11.73 -1.59 -1.60
N CYS A 51 11.13 -0.60 -0.95
CA CYS A 51 11.76 0.13 0.16
C CYS A 51 11.01 0.02 1.48
N ASP A 52 9.96 -0.80 1.55
CA ASP A 52 9.06 -0.98 2.69
C ASP A 52 8.43 0.30 3.24
N ARG A 53 8.55 1.41 2.51
CA ARG A 53 7.99 2.70 2.92
C ARG A 53 6.47 2.63 2.92
N GLN A 54 5.88 2.91 4.07
CA GLN A 54 4.43 3.03 4.21
C GLN A 54 3.92 4.22 3.39
N LEU A 55 3.00 3.94 2.47
CA LEU A 55 2.35 4.93 1.63
C LEU A 55 1.11 5.44 2.37
N ARG A 56 0.97 6.75 2.56
CA ARG A 56 -0.18 7.35 3.27
C ARG A 56 -1.08 8.12 2.31
N LYS A 57 -2.26 8.51 2.80
CA LYS A 57 -3.18 9.38 2.07
C LYS A 57 -2.45 10.66 1.63
N GLY A 58 -2.42 10.91 0.32
CA GLY A 58 -1.70 12.05 -0.27
C GLY A 58 -0.35 11.69 -0.87
N ASP A 59 0.23 10.53 -0.55
CA ASP A 59 1.43 10.04 -1.23
C ASP A 59 1.09 9.51 -2.62
N GLU A 60 1.99 9.77 -3.57
CA GLU A 60 1.90 9.17 -4.91
C GLU A 60 2.49 7.76 -4.91
N TYR A 61 1.71 6.81 -5.42
CA TYR A 61 2.13 5.43 -5.59
C TYR A 61 1.75 4.88 -6.98
N VAL A 62 2.30 3.72 -7.30
CA VAL A 62 1.97 2.93 -8.49
C VAL A 62 1.72 1.50 -8.04
N LEU A 63 0.63 0.89 -8.50
CA LEU A 63 0.41 -0.55 -8.37
C LEU A 63 0.78 -1.20 -9.69
N LYS A 64 1.86 -1.98 -9.71
CA LYS A 64 2.34 -2.71 -10.89
C LYS A 64 2.34 -4.20 -10.56
N GLU A 65 1.56 -4.98 -11.30
CA GLU A 65 1.49 -6.46 -11.10
C GLU A 65 1.15 -6.86 -9.65
N GLY A 66 0.34 -6.05 -8.96
CA GLY A 66 0.00 -6.27 -7.55
C GLY A 66 1.03 -5.75 -6.53
N GLN A 67 2.17 -5.23 -7.00
CA GLN A 67 3.21 -4.64 -6.16
C GLN A 67 3.04 -3.13 -6.03
N LEU A 68 3.08 -2.64 -4.79
CA LEU A 68 3.03 -1.21 -4.49
C LEU A 68 4.42 -0.59 -4.63
N LEU A 69 4.52 0.46 -5.44
CA LEU A 69 5.75 1.19 -5.72
C LEU A 69 5.54 2.65 -5.33
N CYS A 70 6.37 3.19 -4.44
CA CYS A 70 6.32 4.61 -4.13
C CYS A 70 6.86 5.44 -5.30
N LYS A 71 6.51 6.73 -5.32
CA LYS A 71 6.99 7.69 -6.32
C LYS A 71 8.52 7.64 -6.53
N MET A 72 9.28 7.55 -5.44
CA MET A 72 10.74 7.50 -5.50
C MET A 72 11.26 6.33 -6.33
N ILE A 73 10.74 5.11 -6.10
CA ILE A 73 11.10 3.91 -6.88
C ILE A 73 10.61 4.02 -8.32
N ARG A 74 9.39 4.54 -8.52
CA ARG A 74 8.85 4.80 -9.87
C ARG A 74 9.76 5.73 -10.68
N GLU A 75 10.32 6.76 -10.05
CA GLU A 75 11.24 7.71 -10.68
C GLU A 75 12.67 7.17 -10.80
N GLY A 76 12.92 5.92 -10.38
CA GLY A 76 14.26 5.32 -10.42
C GLY A 76 15.24 5.94 -9.41
N LEU A 77 14.74 6.74 -8.47
CA LEU A 77 15.51 7.38 -7.41
C LEU A 77 15.74 6.43 -6.24
N LEU A 78 16.07 5.15 -6.51
CA LEU A 78 16.54 4.25 -5.47
C LEU A 78 17.74 4.92 -4.79
N PRO A 79 17.71 5.15 -3.47
CA PRO A 79 18.94 5.49 -2.78
C PRO A 79 19.85 4.28 -2.98
N SER A 80 20.96 4.46 -3.70
CA SER A 80 22.05 3.50 -3.66
C SER A 80 22.38 3.29 -2.19
N GLU A 81 22.37 2.04 -1.70
CA GLU A 81 22.83 1.63 -0.36
C GLU A 81 24.34 1.86 -0.19
N ASN A 82 24.83 3.05 -0.51
CA ASN A 82 26.25 3.36 -0.54
C ASN A 82 26.55 4.85 -0.34
N ASP A 83 25.79 5.52 0.54
CA ASP A 83 26.31 6.70 1.24
C ASP A 83 26.59 6.28 2.69
N SER A 84 27.52 5.32 2.82
CA SER A 84 28.32 5.30 4.05
C SER A 84 29.08 6.62 4.03
N PRO A 85 28.98 7.49 5.06
CA PRO A 85 29.90 8.59 5.17
C PRO A 85 31.31 7.99 5.15
N ILE A 86 32.09 8.34 4.13
CA ILE A 86 33.53 8.14 4.17
C ILE A 86 34.01 8.97 5.36
N ASP A 87 34.69 8.28 6.28
CA ASP A 87 35.38 8.83 7.45
C ASP A 87 36.08 10.17 7.17
#